data_AF-A0A428X9V5-F1
#
_entry.id   AF-A0A428X9V5-F1
#
_cell.length_a   1.000
_cell.length_b   1.000
_cell.length_c   1.000
_cell.angle_alpha   90.00
_cell.angle_beta   90.00
_cell.angle_gamma   90.00
#
_symmetry.space_group_name_H-M   'P 1'
#
loop_
_entity.id
_entity.type
_entity.pdbx_description
1 polymer ?
#
loop_
_entity_poly.entity_id
_entity_poly.type
_entity_poly.pdbx_seq_one_letter_code
_entity_poly.pdbx_strand_id
1 'polypeptide(L)'
;MTAIRPGSRAAAHDSLRALALGDAFGERWFPLAAERGTVGEAIRERRTPEAPLWHWTDDTAMALALFAVLDRHGEVRQEELAREFGERFLAEPARGYGSGMHELLPLLARRPDRWREDADALFGGQGSLGNGAAMRVAPLGAWFAGDPELAAAQATLSAQVTHAHPEGIAGAVAVAVAAALAADRTEEPPAPAELLAGVADHTPEGAVRDGVLLAAGLPPGTEPAAAAAALGSGYRIRADDTVPYALWCAAGHLDDLTEALWTTAAGLGDIDTTCAIAGGVVGGRTGIADVPDVWLERAEPLPTPFAA
;
A
#
# COMPACT_ATOMS: atom_id res chain seq x y z
N MET A 1 11.51 22.96 7.93
CA MET A 1 11.99 21.78 7.20
C MET A 1 12.62 20.85 8.22
N THR A 2 11.88 19.85 8.66
CA THR A 2 12.43 18.76 9.47
C THR A 2 13.47 18.05 8.61
N ALA A 3 14.70 17.90 9.10
CA ALA A 3 15.75 17.27 8.32
C ALA A 3 15.41 15.77 8.16
N ILE A 4 15.27 15.33 6.91
CA ILE A 4 15.06 13.91 6.56
C ILE A 4 16.28 13.12 7.06
N ARG A 5 16.03 12.00 7.75
CA ARG A 5 17.12 11.15 8.28
C ARG A 5 17.98 10.58 7.13
N PRO A 6 19.31 10.47 7.30
CA PRO A 6 20.17 9.83 6.31
C PRO A 6 19.67 8.41 5.99
N GLY A 7 19.53 8.08 4.71
CA GLY A 7 19.11 6.75 4.25
C GLY A 7 17.59 6.56 4.06
N SER A 8 16.73 7.43 4.61
CA SER A 8 15.27 7.24 4.47
C SER A 8 14.78 7.41 3.03
N ARG A 9 15.46 8.23 2.22
CA ARG A 9 15.17 8.34 0.78
C ARG A 9 15.46 7.03 0.03
N ALA A 10 16.53 6.32 0.39
CA ALA A 10 16.83 5.02 -0.21
C ALA A 10 15.78 3.98 0.21
N ALA A 11 15.41 3.95 1.49
CA ALA A 11 14.34 3.10 1.99
C ALA A 11 12.98 3.40 1.32
N ALA A 12 12.69 4.67 1.02
CA ALA A 12 11.48 5.04 0.29
C ALA A 12 11.49 4.54 -1.17
N HIS A 13 12.63 4.63 -1.86
CA HIS A 13 12.79 4.05 -3.20
C HIS A 13 12.63 2.52 -3.17
N ASP A 14 13.27 1.85 -2.21
CA ASP A 14 13.14 0.41 -1.98
C ASP A 14 11.68 0.01 -1.73
N SER A 15 10.99 0.75 -0.86
CA SER A 15 9.56 0.58 -0.57
C SER A 15 8.70 0.76 -1.83
N LEU A 16 8.95 1.79 -2.65
CA LEU A 16 8.21 2.01 -3.90
C LEU A 16 8.39 0.86 -4.89
N ARG A 17 9.61 0.35 -5.04
CA ARG A 17 9.91 -0.77 -5.94
C ARG A 17 9.25 -2.07 -5.47
N ALA A 18 9.27 -2.32 -4.16
CA ALA A 18 8.65 -3.49 -3.58
C ALA A 18 7.12 -3.43 -3.58
N LEU A 19 6.53 -2.24 -3.38
CA LEU A 19 5.11 -1.99 -3.57
C LEU A 19 4.71 -2.35 -5.01
N ALA A 20 5.46 -1.84 -6.00
CA ALA A 20 5.16 -2.10 -7.40
C ALA A 20 5.33 -3.56 -7.82
N LEU A 21 6.33 -4.24 -7.25
CA LEU A 21 6.48 -5.67 -7.40
C LEU A 21 5.31 -6.44 -6.77
N GLY A 22 4.88 -6.03 -5.56
CA GLY A 22 3.76 -6.64 -4.84
C GLY A 22 2.43 -6.49 -5.58
N ASP A 23 2.13 -5.29 -6.05
CA ASP A 23 1.03 -4.97 -6.95
C ASP A 23 1.06 -5.90 -8.18
N ALA A 24 2.14 -5.85 -8.96
CA ALA A 24 2.27 -6.62 -10.20
C ALA A 24 2.17 -8.14 -9.97
N PHE A 25 2.75 -8.64 -8.87
CA PHE A 25 2.64 -10.04 -8.46
C PHE A 25 1.19 -10.40 -8.09
N GLY A 26 0.52 -9.55 -7.32
CA GLY A 26 -0.83 -9.79 -6.84
C GLY A 26 -1.87 -9.77 -7.97
N GLU A 27 -1.72 -8.85 -8.92
CA GLU A 27 -2.59 -8.72 -10.10
C GLU A 27 -2.59 -10.01 -10.94
N ARG A 28 -1.51 -10.80 -10.91
CA ARG A 28 -1.42 -12.05 -11.67
C ARG A 28 -2.45 -13.11 -11.26
N TRP A 29 -3.01 -13.02 -10.06
CA TRP A 29 -3.92 -14.03 -9.54
C TRP A 29 -5.36 -13.85 -10.03
N PHE A 30 -5.78 -12.66 -10.48
CA PHE A 30 -7.15 -12.44 -10.97
C PHE A 30 -7.45 -13.10 -12.32
N PRO A 31 -6.58 -13.01 -13.35
CA PRO A 31 -6.81 -13.74 -14.60
C PRO A 31 -6.88 -15.25 -14.39
N LEU A 32 -6.08 -15.79 -13.46
CA LEU A 32 -6.09 -17.21 -13.09
C LEU A 32 -7.37 -17.63 -12.35
N ALA A 33 -8.04 -16.71 -11.64
CA ALA A 33 -9.33 -16.97 -11.02
C ALA A 33 -10.44 -17.20 -12.06
N ALA A 34 -10.32 -16.61 -13.26
CA ALA A 34 -11.26 -16.78 -14.36
C ALA A 34 -11.12 -18.15 -15.07
N GLU A 35 -9.98 -18.83 -14.95
CA GLU A 35 -9.65 -20.06 -15.71
C GLU A 35 -9.88 -21.39 -14.96
N ARG A 36 -10.70 -21.40 -13.91
CA ARG A 36 -11.10 -22.56 -13.06
C ARG A 36 -10.16 -22.79 -11.86
N GLY A 37 -10.68 -22.55 -10.65
CA GLY A 37 -10.44 -23.34 -9.42
C GLY A 37 -9.02 -23.50 -8.86
N THR A 38 -7.99 -22.88 -9.44
CA THR A 38 -6.58 -23.26 -9.23
C THR A 38 -5.74 -22.21 -8.50
N VAL A 39 -6.23 -20.98 -8.28
CA VAL A 39 -5.44 -19.90 -7.65
C VAL A 39 -4.93 -20.29 -6.27
N GLY A 40 -5.83 -20.72 -5.37
CA GLY A 40 -5.43 -21.12 -4.01
C GLY A 40 -4.53 -22.35 -3.97
N GLU A 41 -4.59 -23.23 -4.98
CA GLU A 41 -3.66 -24.36 -5.12
C GLU A 41 -2.30 -23.91 -5.62
N ALA A 42 -2.26 -23.09 -6.68
CA ALA A 42 -1.03 -22.53 -7.23
C ALA A 42 -0.27 -21.71 -6.17
N ILE A 43 -0.98 -20.90 -5.37
CA ILE A 43 -0.38 -20.14 -4.27
C ILE A 43 0.17 -21.07 -3.19
N ARG A 44 -0.59 -22.10 -2.79
CA ARG A 44 -0.13 -23.08 -1.78
C ARG A 44 1.10 -23.86 -2.25
N GLU A 45 1.15 -24.19 -3.54
CA GLU A 45 2.29 -24.87 -4.17
C GLU A 45 3.42 -23.91 -4.56
N ARG A 46 3.25 -22.60 -4.32
CA ARG A 46 4.19 -21.53 -4.70
C ARG A 46 4.57 -21.57 -6.17
N ARG A 47 3.60 -21.89 -7.03
CA ARG A 47 3.75 -21.86 -8.49
C ARG A 47 3.78 -20.41 -8.96
N THR A 48 4.96 -19.94 -9.36
CA THR A 48 5.14 -18.58 -9.90
C THR A 48 4.26 -18.37 -11.14
N PRO A 49 3.48 -17.27 -11.24
CA PRO A 49 2.64 -16.99 -12.39
C PRO A 49 3.42 -16.96 -13.71
N GLU A 50 2.99 -17.74 -14.71
CA GLU A 50 3.74 -17.98 -15.95
C GLU A 50 3.74 -16.81 -16.95
N ALA A 51 2.91 -15.79 -16.72
CA ALA A 51 2.79 -14.66 -17.63
C ALA A 51 4.15 -13.96 -17.84
N PRO A 52 4.49 -13.60 -19.08
CA PRO A 52 5.80 -13.06 -19.42
C PRO A 52 6.03 -11.62 -18.91
N LEU A 53 4.95 -10.89 -18.65
CA LEU A 53 4.97 -9.53 -18.11
C LEU A 53 3.88 -9.38 -17.06
N TRP A 54 4.24 -8.84 -15.91
CA TRP A 54 3.38 -8.58 -14.76
C TRP A 54 3.20 -7.08 -14.68
N HIS A 55 2.03 -6.62 -15.14
CA HIS A 55 1.67 -5.21 -15.10
C HIS A 55 1.31 -4.82 -13.68
N TRP A 56 1.83 -3.68 -13.23
CA TRP A 56 1.33 -3.00 -12.05
C TRP A 56 0.07 -2.17 -12.38
N THR A 57 -0.74 -1.89 -11.37
CA THR A 57 -2.09 -1.30 -11.49
C THR A 57 -2.13 0.16 -10.98
N ASP A 58 -3.31 0.64 -10.59
CA ASP A 58 -3.47 1.96 -9.99
C ASP A 58 -2.79 2.11 -8.64
N ASP A 59 -2.53 1.02 -7.91
CA ASP A 59 -1.74 1.01 -6.68
C ASP A 59 -0.38 1.66 -6.90
N THR A 60 0.38 1.14 -7.86
CA THR A 60 1.67 1.69 -8.26
C THR A 60 1.53 3.05 -8.94
N ALA A 61 0.53 3.23 -9.80
CA ALA A 61 0.36 4.51 -10.50
C ALA A 61 0.16 5.67 -9.50
N MET A 62 -0.67 5.47 -8.47
CA MET A 62 -0.88 6.46 -7.42
C MET A 62 0.31 6.55 -6.46
N ALA A 63 1.02 5.45 -6.16
CA ALA A 63 2.25 5.51 -5.36
C ALA A 63 3.32 6.38 -6.04
N LEU A 64 3.48 6.26 -7.36
CA LEU A 64 4.43 7.07 -8.15
C LEU A 64 4.09 8.57 -8.10
N ALA A 65 2.81 8.92 -8.21
CA ALA A 65 2.36 10.32 -8.08
C ALA A 65 2.66 10.89 -6.68
N LEU A 66 2.37 10.12 -5.62
CA LEU A 66 2.70 10.52 -4.26
C LEU A 66 4.21 10.70 -4.07
N PHE A 67 4.99 9.75 -4.56
CA PHE A 67 6.44 9.79 -4.48
C PHE A 67 7.02 11.00 -5.22
N ALA A 68 6.49 11.35 -6.39
CA ALA A 68 6.92 12.54 -7.15
C ALA A 68 6.77 13.83 -6.35
N VAL A 69 5.66 13.98 -5.61
CA VAL A 69 5.42 15.15 -4.76
C VAL A 69 6.38 15.19 -3.58
N LEU A 70 6.61 14.04 -2.92
CA LEU A 70 7.60 13.94 -1.85
C LEU A 70 9.02 14.26 -2.34
N ASP A 71 9.38 13.79 -3.54
CA ASP A 71 10.70 14.04 -4.13
C ASP A 71 10.95 15.53 -4.38
N ARG A 72 9.92 16.23 -4.89
CA ARG A 72 10.00 17.67 -5.20
C ARG A 72 9.93 18.56 -3.96
N HIS A 73 9.14 18.19 -2.96
CA HIS A 73 8.76 19.09 -1.87
C HIS A 73 9.23 18.63 -0.48
N GLY A 74 9.65 17.37 -0.33
CA GLY A 74 10.02 16.75 0.95
C GLY A 74 8.84 16.45 1.87
N GLU A 75 7.62 16.79 1.47
CA GLU A 75 6.37 16.64 2.22
C GLU A 75 5.17 16.67 1.26
N VAL A 76 4.01 16.25 1.74
CA VAL A 76 2.76 16.28 0.98
C VAL A 76 2.27 17.72 0.83
N ARG A 77 2.08 18.12 -0.42
CA ARG A 77 1.40 19.36 -0.81
C ARG A 77 0.11 18.97 -1.53
N GLN A 78 -1.04 19.08 -0.85
CA GLN A 78 -2.31 18.46 -1.29
C GLN A 78 -2.78 18.92 -2.67
N GLU A 79 -2.62 20.21 -3.01
CA GLU A 79 -2.96 20.71 -4.35
C GLU A 79 -2.02 20.14 -5.43
N GLU A 80 -0.72 20.09 -5.16
CA GLU A 80 0.27 19.49 -6.08
C GLU A 80 0.02 17.99 -6.25
N LEU A 81 -0.37 17.30 -5.18
CA LEU A 81 -0.73 15.88 -5.20
C LEU A 81 -2.02 15.63 -5.96
N ALA A 82 -3.03 16.48 -5.81
CA ALA A 82 -4.25 16.42 -6.59
C ALA A 82 -3.95 16.56 -8.10
N ARG A 83 -3.12 17.54 -8.46
CA ARG A 83 -2.68 17.75 -9.84
C ARG A 83 -1.95 16.51 -10.38
N GLU A 84 -0.96 16.01 -9.65
CA GLU A 84 -0.17 14.85 -10.07
C GLU A 84 -1.04 13.58 -10.22
N PHE A 85 -1.97 13.31 -9.31
CA PHE A 85 -2.91 12.19 -9.45
C PHE A 85 -3.78 12.33 -10.70
N GLY A 86 -4.33 13.53 -10.94
CA GLY A 86 -5.17 13.78 -12.10
C GLY A 86 -4.41 13.63 -13.42
N GLU A 87 -3.24 14.24 -13.53
CA GLU A 87 -2.40 14.17 -14.74
C GLU A 87 -1.98 12.73 -15.06
N ARG A 88 -1.59 11.97 -14.03
CA ARG A 88 -1.17 10.58 -14.20
C ARG A 88 -2.33 9.66 -14.59
N PHE A 89 -3.51 9.88 -14.04
CA PHE A 89 -4.73 9.19 -14.48
C PHE A 89 -5.07 9.50 -15.94
N LEU A 90 -4.98 10.76 -16.38
CA LEU A 90 -5.27 11.12 -17.78
C LEU A 90 -4.27 10.50 -18.77
N ALA A 91 -3.02 10.29 -18.35
CA ALA A 91 -2.01 9.63 -19.16
C ALA A 91 -2.30 8.13 -19.35
N GLU A 92 -2.74 7.45 -18.28
CA GLU A 92 -2.94 5.99 -18.27
C GLU A 92 -4.23 5.60 -17.52
N PRO A 93 -5.42 5.89 -18.06
CA PRO A 93 -6.69 5.71 -17.33
C PRO A 93 -7.12 4.25 -17.19
N ALA A 94 -6.44 3.31 -17.85
CA ALA A 94 -6.76 1.89 -17.89
C ALA A 94 -5.85 1.05 -16.97
N ARG A 95 -5.49 1.60 -15.80
CA ARG A 95 -4.60 0.94 -14.82
C ARG A 95 -5.32 0.17 -13.71
N GLY A 96 -6.65 0.14 -13.67
CA GLY A 96 -7.40 -0.61 -12.63
C GLY A 96 -8.25 0.25 -11.69
N TYR A 97 -8.17 1.57 -11.82
CA TYR A 97 -8.84 2.53 -10.93
C TYR A 97 -10.30 2.19 -10.60
N GLY A 98 -10.64 2.28 -9.31
CA GLY A 98 -12.01 2.16 -8.84
C GLY A 98 -12.97 3.22 -9.43
N SER A 99 -14.27 2.93 -9.45
CA SER A 99 -15.29 3.78 -10.08
C SER A 99 -15.31 5.22 -9.56
N GLY A 100 -15.15 5.43 -8.25
CA GLY A 100 -15.06 6.77 -7.66
C GLY A 100 -13.83 7.56 -8.13
N MET A 101 -12.73 6.88 -8.45
CA MET A 101 -11.53 7.53 -8.98
C MET A 101 -11.70 7.94 -10.45
N HIS A 102 -12.45 7.18 -11.24
CA HIS A 102 -12.84 7.58 -12.59
C HIS A 102 -13.70 8.86 -12.61
N GLU A 103 -14.43 9.15 -11.53
CA GLU A 103 -15.16 10.41 -11.35
C GLU A 103 -14.23 11.54 -10.87
N LEU A 104 -13.43 11.27 -9.84
CA LEU A 104 -12.63 12.28 -9.14
C LEU A 104 -11.38 12.73 -9.91
N LEU A 105 -10.56 11.80 -10.39
CA LEU A 105 -9.21 12.13 -10.90
C LEU A 105 -9.23 13.07 -12.13
N PRO A 106 -10.18 12.97 -13.08
CA PRO A 106 -10.31 13.97 -14.15
C PRO A 106 -10.63 15.38 -13.64
N LEU A 107 -11.34 15.51 -12.51
CA LEU A 107 -11.62 16.80 -11.89
C LEU A 107 -10.36 17.39 -11.26
N LEU A 108 -9.58 16.56 -10.55
CA LEU A 108 -8.32 16.99 -9.94
C LEU A 108 -7.31 17.48 -11.00
N ALA A 109 -7.28 16.86 -12.18
CA ALA A 109 -6.45 17.35 -13.30
C ALA A 109 -6.86 18.75 -13.78
N ARG A 110 -8.15 19.08 -13.71
CA ARG A 110 -8.70 20.34 -14.23
C ARG A 110 -8.72 21.46 -13.19
N ARG A 111 -8.97 21.12 -11.93
CA ARG A 111 -9.21 22.07 -10.82
C ARG A 111 -8.59 21.53 -9.52
N PRO A 112 -7.26 21.34 -9.47
CA PRO A 112 -6.61 20.74 -8.31
C PRO A 112 -6.81 21.53 -7.01
N ASP A 113 -7.08 22.85 -7.08
CA ASP A 113 -7.41 23.71 -5.93
C ASP A 113 -8.71 23.32 -5.22
N ARG A 114 -9.59 22.58 -5.92
CA ARG A 114 -10.90 22.13 -5.43
C ARG A 114 -10.91 20.69 -4.94
N TRP A 115 -9.75 20.06 -4.78
CA TRP A 115 -9.62 18.66 -4.39
C TRP A 115 -10.48 18.29 -3.18
N ARG A 116 -10.60 19.20 -2.18
CA ARG A 116 -11.37 18.93 -0.96
C ARG A 116 -12.86 18.81 -1.26
N GLU A 117 -13.40 19.77 -2.01
CA GLU A 117 -14.81 19.78 -2.41
C GLU A 117 -15.15 18.56 -3.26
N ASP A 118 -14.28 18.22 -4.22
CA ASP A 118 -14.50 17.11 -5.14
C ASP A 118 -14.36 15.74 -4.43
N ALA A 119 -13.40 15.59 -3.50
CA ALA A 119 -13.22 14.36 -2.72
C ALA A 119 -14.33 14.15 -1.67
N ASP A 120 -14.77 15.23 -1.00
CA ASP A 120 -15.87 15.20 -0.03
C ASP A 120 -17.20 14.82 -0.71
N ALA A 121 -17.42 15.26 -1.96
CA ALA A 121 -18.65 15.01 -2.70
C ALA A 121 -18.87 13.54 -3.09
N LEU A 122 -17.81 12.72 -3.12
CA LEU A 122 -17.90 11.31 -3.47
C LEU A 122 -18.87 10.55 -2.54
N PHE A 123 -19.54 9.54 -3.10
CA PHE A 123 -20.47 8.66 -2.38
C PHE A 123 -21.59 9.41 -1.64
N GLY A 124 -22.12 10.47 -2.27
CA GLY A 124 -23.22 11.26 -1.72
C GLY A 124 -22.79 12.14 -0.54
N GLY A 125 -21.55 12.62 -0.52
CA GLY A 125 -21.04 13.48 0.55
C GLY A 125 -20.38 12.74 1.71
N GLN A 126 -20.20 11.43 1.62
CA GLN A 126 -19.58 10.62 2.69
C GLN A 126 -18.06 10.46 2.51
N GLY A 127 -17.54 10.71 1.30
CA GLY A 127 -16.17 10.43 0.94
C GLY A 127 -15.89 8.94 0.75
N SER A 128 -14.78 8.62 0.09
CA SER A 128 -14.34 7.23 -0.09
C SER A 128 -13.80 6.64 1.20
N LEU A 129 -14.33 5.49 1.62
CA LEU A 129 -13.76 4.62 2.67
C LEU A 129 -12.89 3.47 2.11
N GLY A 130 -12.61 3.52 0.80
CA GLY A 130 -11.83 2.51 0.11
C GLY A 130 -10.40 2.38 0.61
N ASN A 131 -9.74 1.30 0.21
CA ASN A 131 -8.33 1.03 0.53
C ASN A 131 -7.34 1.80 -0.38
N GLY A 132 -7.80 2.53 -1.40
CA GLY A 132 -6.94 3.21 -2.37
C GLY A 132 -6.03 4.31 -1.80
N ALA A 133 -6.33 4.83 -0.60
CA ALA A 133 -5.39 5.68 0.13
C ALA A 133 -4.27 4.89 0.83
N ALA A 134 -4.58 3.68 1.30
CA ALA A 134 -3.63 2.79 1.96
C ALA A 134 -2.69 2.11 0.97
N MET A 135 -3.20 1.73 -0.22
CA MET A 135 -2.43 1.00 -1.22
C MET A 135 -1.16 1.71 -1.71
N ARG A 136 -1.16 3.05 -1.67
CA ARG A 136 -0.12 3.90 -2.27
C ARG A 136 0.91 4.47 -1.28
N VAL A 137 0.71 4.28 0.02
CA VAL A 137 1.31 5.17 1.04
C VAL A 137 2.53 4.59 1.77
N ALA A 138 2.84 3.30 1.59
CA ALA A 138 4.02 2.71 2.23
C ALA A 138 5.34 3.46 1.91
N PRO A 139 5.60 3.93 0.65
CA PRO A 139 6.81 4.70 0.35
C PRO A 139 6.87 6.05 1.08
N LEU A 140 5.71 6.67 1.35
CA LEU A 140 5.63 7.88 2.19
C LEU A 140 6.04 7.57 3.63
N GLY A 141 5.59 6.44 4.18
CA GLY A 141 6.00 6.01 5.50
C GLY A 141 7.52 5.79 5.59
N ALA A 142 8.08 5.05 4.64
CA ALA A 142 9.51 4.80 4.56
C ALA A 142 10.34 6.09 4.35
N TRP A 143 9.79 7.10 3.67
CA TRP A 143 10.42 8.43 3.53
C TRP A 143 10.65 9.11 4.89
N PHE A 144 9.74 8.88 5.84
CA PHE A 144 9.80 9.36 7.22
C PHE A 144 10.22 8.26 8.21
N ALA A 145 11.07 7.31 7.78
CA ALA A 145 11.57 6.24 8.63
C ALA A 145 12.06 6.74 10.00
N GLY A 146 11.57 6.10 11.06
CA GLY A 146 11.86 6.46 12.45
C GLY A 146 11.13 7.70 12.99
N ASP A 147 10.14 8.24 12.28
CA ASP A 147 9.25 9.32 12.73
C ASP A 147 7.78 8.96 12.42
N PRO A 148 7.18 8.01 13.17
CA PRO A 148 5.83 7.52 12.91
C PRO A 148 4.77 8.61 13.06
N GLU A 149 4.98 9.59 13.94
CA GLU A 149 4.07 10.74 14.09
C GLU A 149 4.04 11.62 12.83
N LEU A 150 5.21 11.92 12.26
CA LEU A 150 5.27 12.67 11.00
C LEU A 150 4.72 11.85 9.83
N ALA A 151 5.00 10.54 9.78
CA ALA A 151 4.42 9.65 8.79
C ALA A 151 2.87 9.66 8.84
N ALA A 152 2.29 9.57 10.05
CA ALA A 152 0.84 9.63 10.25
C ALA A 152 0.24 10.98 9.78
N ALA A 153 0.89 12.09 10.12
CA ALA A 153 0.45 13.41 9.70
C ALA A 153 0.47 13.57 8.18
N GLN A 154 1.56 13.13 7.52
CA GLN A 154 1.72 13.23 6.07
C GLN A 154 0.79 12.27 5.32
N ALA A 155 0.57 11.06 5.85
CA ALA A 155 -0.40 10.11 5.32
C ALA A 155 -1.83 10.64 5.38
N THR A 156 -2.20 11.33 6.46
CA THR A 156 -3.50 12.01 6.59
C THR A 156 -3.69 13.03 5.47
N LEU A 157 -2.69 13.89 5.23
CA LEU A 157 -2.75 14.88 4.15
C LEU A 157 -2.87 14.22 2.77
N SER A 158 -2.13 13.13 2.53
CA SER A 158 -2.17 12.38 1.27
C SER A 158 -3.53 11.70 1.03
N ALA A 159 -4.11 11.10 2.07
CA ALA A 159 -5.38 10.40 1.99
C ALA A 159 -6.54 11.34 1.63
N GLN A 160 -6.61 12.49 2.30
CA GLN A 160 -7.68 13.50 2.12
C GLN A 160 -7.89 13.94 0.66
N VAL A 161 -6.86 13.88 -0.18
CA VAL A 161 -6.94 14.27 -1.60
C VAL A 161 -7.92 13.38 -2.39
N THR A 162 -8.14 12.13 -1.96
CA THR A 162 -9.07 11.21 -2.65
C THR A 162 -10.02 10.44 -1.74
N HIS A 163 -9.72 10.37 -0.45
CA HIS A 163 -10.47 9.61 0.56
C HIS A 163 -10.75 10.52 1.75
N ALA A 164 -11.92 11.15 1.75
CA ALA A 164 -12.37 12.02 2.83
C ALA A 164 -12.98 11.27 4.02
N HIS A 165 -13.36 10.00 3.85
CA HIS A 165 -13.96 9.21 4.93
C HIS A 165 -12.91 8.87 6.00
N PRO A 166 -13.22 8.97 7.31
CA PRO A 166 -12.28 8.69 8.40
C PRO A 166 -11.58 7.33 8.31
N GLU A 167 -12.31 6.25 7.98
CA GLU A 167 -11.71 4.92 7.81
C GLU A 167 -10.71 4.84 6.64
N GLY A 168 -10.97 5.52 5.53
CA GLY A 168 -10.02 5.57 4.40
C GLY A 168 -8.72 6.29 4.78
N ILE A 169 -8.84 7.35 5.58
CA ILE A 169 -7.69 8.08 6.16
C ILE A 169 -6.96 7.20 7.17
N ALA A 170 -7.68 6.53 8.07
CA ALA A 170 -7.08 5.65 9.08
C ALA A 170 -6.29 4.50 8.45
N GLY A 171 -6.79 3.92 7.36
CA GLY A 171 -6.07 2.92 6.57
C GLY A 171 -4.72 3.42 6.06
N ALA A 172 -4.69 4.63 5.49
CA ALA A 172 -3.44 5.24 5.02
C ALA A 172 -2.47 5.54 6.16
N VAL A 173 -2.97 6.03 7.29
CA VAL A 173 -2.15 6.27 8.48
C VAL A 173 -1.52 4.98 8.97
N ALA A 174 -2.31 3.91 9.12
CA ALA A 174 -1.81 2.62 9.60
C ALA A 174 -0.68 2.07 8.72
N VAL A 175 -0.84 2.10 7.38
CA VAL A 175 0.19 1.62 6.45
C VAL A 175 1.44 2.49 6.48
N ALA A 176 1.30 3.82 6.50
CA ALA A 176 2.44 4.72 6.55
C ALA A 176 3.25 4.56 7.85
N VAL A 177 2.57 4.40 8.99
CA VAL A 177 3.23 4.17 10.27
C VAL A 177 3.95 2.83 10.28
N ALA A 178 3.32 1.77 9.76
CA ALA A 178 3.97 0.46 9.64
C ALA A 178 5.26 0.53 8.82
N ALA A 179 5.23 1.22 7.67
CA ALA A 179 6.41 1.40 6.83
C ALA A 179 7.48 2.29 7.49
N ALA A 180 7.09 3.34 8.22
CA ALA A 180 8.02 4.20 8.94
C ALA A 180 8.76 3.46 10.07
N LEU A 181 8.06 2.58 10.79
CA LEU A 181 8.63 1.73 11.84
C LEU A 181 9.51 0.61 11.25
N ALA A 182 9.04 -0.07 10.19
CA ALA A 182 9.77 -1.18 9.57
C ALA A 182 11.08 -0.73 8.88
N ALA A 183 11.04 0.42 8.21
CA ALA A 183 12.17 0.95 7.45
C ALA A 183 13.28 1.55 8.34
N ASP A 184 13.06 1.73 9.64
CA ASP A 184 14.12 2.14 10.56
C ASP A 184 15.10 0.97 10.79
N ARG A 185 16.25 1.05 10.12
CA ARG A 185 17.33 0.04 10.21
C ARG A 185 18.34 0.37 11.32
N THR A 186 18.09 1.41 12.12
CA THR A 186 18.96 1.73 13.26
C THR A 186 18.76 0.76 14.43
N GLU A 187 17.65 0.02 14.44
CA GLU A 187 17.30 -0.98 15.45
C GLU A 187 16.99 -2.35 14.81
N GLU A 188 16.97 -3.38 15.67
CA GLU A 188 16.44 -4.71 15.31
C GLU A 188 14.97 -4.60 14.91
N PRO A 189 14.47 -5.48 14.01
CA PRO A 189 13.07 -5.43 13.63
C PRO A 189 12.19 -5.73 14.85
N PRO A 190 11.14 -4.95 15.11
CA PRO A 190 10.22 -5.22 16.22
C PRO A 190 9.53 -6.57 16.03
N ALA A 191 9.13 -7.20 17.12
CA ALA A 191 8.30 -8.39 17.02
C ALA A 191 6.96 -8.06 16.32
N PRO A 192 6.31 -9.00 15.62
CA PRO A 192 5.11 -8.70 14.83
C PRO A 192 4.01 -8.00 15.62
N ALA A 193 3.74 -8.46 16.86
CA ALA A 193 2.73 -7.87 17.72
C ALA A 193 3.11 -6.47 18.22
N GLU A 194 4.42 -6.20 18.44
CA GLU A 194 4.92 -4.90 18.87
C GLU A 194 4.81 -3.87 17.75
N LEU A 195 5.16 -4.27 16.50
CA LEU A 195 4.96 -3.42 15.33
C LEU A 195 3.48 -3.02 15.20
N LEU A 196 2.58 -3.99 15.22
CA LEU A 196 1.14 -3.75 15.04
C LEU A 196 0.54 -2.92 16.18
N ALA A 197 1.01 -3.11 17.42
CA ALA A 197 0.63 -2.24 18.53
C ALA A 197 1.09 -0.79 18.31
N GLY A 198 2.34 -0.58 17.89
CA GLY A 198 2.87 0.75 17.57
C GLY A 198 2.13 1.42 16.40
N VAL A 199 1.67 0.64 15.42
CA VAL A 199 0.78 1.11 14.35
C VAL A 199 -0.58 1.55 14.92
N ALA A 200 -1.18 0.73 15.78
CA ALA A 200 -2.48 1.04 16.38
C ALA A 200 -2.45 2.27 17.29
N ASP A 201 -1.31 2.60 17.91
CA ASP A 201 -1.14 3.80 18.75
C ASP A 201 -1.24 5.11 17.94
N HIS A 202 -0.89 5.07 16.65
CA HIS A 202 -0.95 6.23 15.76
C HIS A 202 -2.17 6.23 14.83
N THR A 203 -2.86 5.10 14.73
CA THR A 203 -4.05 4.96 13.88
C THR A 203 -5.26 5.61 14.55
N PRO A 204 -6.02 6.48 13.87
CA PRO A 204 -7.25 7.06 14.41
C PRO A 204 -8.23 5.99 14.91
N GLU A 205 -9.01 6.33 15.94
CA GLU A 205 -10.08 5.45 16.44
C GLU A 205 -11.07 5.09 15.33
N GLY A 206 -11.37 3.79 15.20
CA GLY A 206 -12.21 3.28 14.11
C GLY A 206 -11.95 1.80 13.83
N ALA A 207 -12.65 1.27 12.83
CA ALA A 207 -12.61 -0.14 12.48
C ALA A 207 -11.22 -0.60 12.00
N VAL A 208 -10.47 0.26 11.30
CA VAL A 208 -9.08 -0.04 10.94
C VAL A 208 -8.22 -0.26 12.19
N ARG A 209 -8.28 0.63 13.19
CA ARG A 209 -7.49 0.49 14.43
C ARG A 209 -7.86 -0.78 15.18
N ASP A 210 -9.16 -1.06 15.31
CA ASP A 210 -9.65 -2.28 15.96
C ASP A 210 -9.17 -3.54 15.24
N GLY A 211 -9.17 -3.54 13.90
CA GLY A 211 -8.62 -4.61 13.09
C GLY A 211 -7.11 -4.80 13.28
N VAL A 212 -6.33 -3.72 13.34
CA VAL A 212 -4.88 -3.79 13.61
C VAL A 212 -4.60 -4.34 15.01
N LEU A 213 -5.38 -3.95 16.02
CA LEU A 213 -5.28 -4.53 17.37
C LEU A 213 -5.65 -6.01 17.40
N LEU A 214 -6.68 -6.41 16.64
CA LEU A 214 -7.03 -7.83 16.47
C LEU A 214 -5.90 -8.60 15.80
N ALA A 215 -5.27 -8.04 14.76
CA ALA A 215 -4.13 -8.62 14.08
C ALA A 215 -2.94 -8.83 15.04
N ALA A 216 -2.65 -7.85 15.91
CA ALA A 216 -1.60 -7.95 16.91
C ALA A 216 -1.85 -9.08 17.93
N GLY A 217 -3.12 -9.42 18.17
CA GLY A 217 -3.54 -10.47 19.09
C GLY A 217 -3.70 -11.87 18.48
N LEU A 218 -3.49 -12.04 17.16
CA LEU A 218 -3.62 -13.35 16.54
C LEU A 218 -2.53 -14.31 17.04
N PRO A 219 -2.87 -15.59 17.34
CA PRO A 219 -1.89 -16.55 17.83
C PRO A 219 -0.74 -16.77 16.84
N PRO A 220 0.50 -17.00 17.31
CA PRO A 220 1.60 -17.45 16.47
C PRO A 220 1.21 -18.72 15.70
N GLY A 221 1.57 -18.79 14.41
CA GLY A 221 1.22 -19.93 13.54
C GLY A 221 -0.23 -19.91 13.03
N THR A 222 -0.96 -18.79 13.18
CA THR A 222 -2.23 -18.60 12.49
C THR A 222 -2.02 -18.68 10.98
N GLU A 223 -2.77 -19.57 10.32
CA GLU A 223 -2.69 -19.73 8.87
C GLU A 223 -3.25 -18.50 8.14
N PRO A 224 -2.70 -18.10 6.97
CA PRO A 224 -3.11 -16.89 6.26
C PRO A 224 -4.60 -16.84 5.93
N ALA A 225 -5.21 -17.96 5.56
CA ALA A 225 -6.65 -18.03 5.28
C ALA A 225 -7.50 -17.76 6.54
N ALA A 226 -7.03 -18.18 7.71
CA ALA A 226 -7.72 -17.92 8.97
C ALA A 226 -7.55 -16.44 9.39
N ALA A 227 -6.36 -15.88 9.21
CA ALA A 227 -6.11 -14.45 9.43
C ALA A 227 -6.97 -13.59 8.49
N ALA A 228 -7.02 -13.90 7.20
CA ALA A 228 -7.85 -13.21 6.22
C ALA A 228 -9.35 -13.27 6.57
N ALA A 229 -9.84 -14.42 7.05
CA ALA A 229 -11.24 -14.55 7.48
C ALA A 229 -11.56 -13.70 8.73
N ALA A 230 -10.59 -13.48 9.61
CA ALA A 230 -10.77 -12.67 10.82
C ALA A 230 -10.58 -11.16 10.58
N LEU A 231 -9.66 -10.79 9.70
CA LEU A 231 -9.18 -9.43 9.49
C LEU A 231 -9.75 -8.74 8.24
N GLY A 232 -10.26 -9.54 7.29
CA GLY A 232 -10.60 -9.09 5.94
C GLY A 232 -9.37 -9.02 5.04
N SER A 233 -9.47 -9.58 3.82
CA SER A 233 -8.42 -9.53 2.78
C SER A 233 -8.81 -8.67 1.57
N GLY A 234 -9.75 -7.75 1.74
CA GLY A 234 -10.09 -6.70 0.78
C GLY A 234 -11.28 -7.04 -0.13
N TYR A 235 -12.00 -8.12 0.10
CA TYR A 235 -13.21 -8.44 -0.68
C TYR A 235 -14.26 -7.31 -0.70
N ARG A 236 -14.26 -6.42 0.29
CA ARG A 236 -15.14 -5.25 0.34
C ARG A 236 -14.53 -3.97 -0.26
N ILE A 237 -13.28 -3.99 -0.73
CA ILE A 237 -12.52 -2.83 -1.22
C ILE A 237 -12.57 -1.67 -0.20
N ARG A 238 -12.36 -1.98 1.08
CA ARG A 238 -12.46 -1.03 2.20
C ARG A 238 -11.18 -1.06 3.02
N ALA A 239 -10.77 0.08 3.54
CA ALA A 239 -9.59 0.16 4.39
C ALA A 239 -9.65 -0.82 5.59
N ASP A 240 -10.80 -0.89 6.30
CA ASP A 240 -11.01 -1.80 7.44
C ASP A 240 -11.01 -3.28 7.07
N ASP A 241 -11.26 -3.60 5.80
CA ASP A 241 -11.29 -4.97 5.28
C ASP A 241 -9.98 -5.38 4.60
N THR A 242 -8.98 -4.51 4.53
CA THR A 242 -7.75 -4.75 3.74
C THR A 242 -6.51 -4.55 4.58
N VAL A 243 -6.44 -3.42 5.27
CA VAL A 243 -5.22 -2.96 5.96
C VAL A 243 -4.81 -3.89 7.09
N PRO A 244 -5.71 -4.34 8.00
CA PRO A 244 -5.30 -5.21 9.09
C PRO A 244 -4.62 -6.51 8.63
N TYR A 245 -5.13 -7.17 7.60
CA TYR A 245 -4.54 -8.39 7.06
C TYR A 245 -3.21 -8.13 6.35
N ALA A 246 -3.13 -7.11 5.50
CA ALA A 246 -1.88 -6.77 4.81
C ALA A 246 -0.75 -6.43 5.80
N LEU A 247 -1.06 -5.68 6.86
CA LEU A 247 -0.09 -5.36 7.91
C LEU A 247 0.27 -6.57 8.76
N TRP A 248 -0.68 -7.48 9.03
CA TRP A 248 -0.39 -8.75 9.71
C TRP A 248 0.62 -9.60 8.92
N CYS A 249 0.44 -9.70 7.60
CA CYS A 249 1.37 -10.39 6.72
C CYS A 249 2.75 -9.72 6.71
N ALA A 250 2.80 -8.39 6.57
CA ALA A 250 4.07 -7.65 6.59
C ALA A 250 4.82 -7.83 7.92
N ALA A 251 4.11 -7.67 9.05
CA ALA A 251 4.68 -7.78 10.39
C ALA A 251 5.32 -9.15 10.65
N GLY A 252 4.73 -10.23 10.11
CA GLY A 252 5.26 -11.58 10.23
C GLY A 252 6.52 -11.87 9.42
N HIS A 253 6.88 -10.99 8.48
CA HIS A 253 7.90 -11.25 7.45
C HIS A 253 8.76 -10.01 7.15
N LEU A 254 9.04 -9.16 8.14
CA LEU A 254 9.78 -7.89 7.94
C LEU A 254 11.16 -8.05 7.29
N ASP A 255 11.79 -9.21 7.39
CA ASP A 255 13.10 -9.49 6.79
C ASP A 255 13.01 -10.42 5.56
N ASP A 256 11.81 -10.73 5.06
CA ASP A 256 11.62 -11.62 3.89
C ASP A 256 10.44 -11.16 3.02
N LEU A 257 10.75 -10.33 2.01
CA LEU A 257 9.77 -9.80 1.06
C LEU A 257 9.07 -10.92 0.26
N THR A 258 9.78 -11.97 -0.13
CA THR A 258 9.21 -13.04 -0.96
C THR A 258 8.18 -13.84 -0.17
N GLU A 259 8.51 -14.20 1.07
CA GLU A 259 7.57 -14.89 1.95
C GLU A 259 6.40 -13.97 2.33
N ALA A 260 6.63 -12.67 2.56
CA ALA A 260 5.56 -11.71 2.80
C ALA A 260 4.52 -11.70 1.66
N LEU A 261 4.97 -11.66 0.40
CA LEU A 261 4.08 -11.66 -0.77
C LEU A 261 3.33 -12.99 -0.93
N TRP A 262 3.98 -14.14 -0.72
CA TRP A 262 3.31 -15.44 -0.76
C TRP A 262 2.26 -15.59 0.35
N THR A 263 2.61 -15.22 1.57
CA THR A 263 1.71 -15.24 2.73
C THR A 263 0.51 -14.34 2.50
N THR A 264 0.71 -13.16 1.93
CA THR A 264 -0.36 -12.19 1.62
C THR A 264 -1.31 -12.73 0.54
N ALA A 265 -0.78 -13.27 -0.55
CA ALA A 265 -1.61 -13.83 -1.62
C ALA A 265 -2.49 -15.01 -1.15
N ALA A 266 -2.03 -15.76 -0.14
CA ALA A 266 -2.79 -16.89 0.40
C ALA A 266 -4.11 -16.50 1.08
N GLY A 267 -4.29 -15.21 1.45
CA GLY A 267 -5.55 -14.66 1.96
C GLY A 267 -6.60 -14.37 0.90
N LEU A 268 -6.23 -14.45 -0.39
CA LEU A 268 -7.07 -14.10 -1.52
C LEU A 268 -7.65 -12.67 -1.37
N GLY A 269 -8.85 -12.42 -1.90
CA GLY A 269 -9.48 -11.10 -1.83
C GLY A 269 -8.89 -10.13 -2.86
N ASP A 270 -8.47 -8.97 -2.37
CA ASP A 270 -7.88 -7.87 -3.14
C ASP A 270 -6.35 -8.03 -3.15
N ILE A 271 -5.90 -9.02 -3.93
CA ILE A 271 -4.56 -9.60 -3.78
C ILE A 271 -3.47 -8.60 -4.21
N ASP A 272 -3.67 -7.87 -5.31
CA ASP A 272 -2.81 -6.77 -5.75
C ASP A 272 -2.64 -5.72 -4.65
N THR A 273 -3.73 -5.20 -4.09
CA THR A 273 -3.69 -4.15 -3.06
C THR A 273 -3.04 -4.63 -1.77
N THR A 274 -3.42 -5.82 -1.29
CA THR A 274 -2.82 -6.37 -0.08
C THR A 274 -1.32 -6.65 -0.26
N CYS A 275 -0.91 -7.17 -1.43
CA CYS A 275 0.50 -7.39 -1.76
C CYS A 275 1.27 -6.08 -1.97
N ALA A 276 0.66 -5.03 -2.54
CA ALA A 276 1.25 -3.71 -2.68
C ALA A 276 1.55 -3.09 -1.30
N ILE A 277 0.59 -3.16 -0.38
CA ILE A 277 0.76 -2.70 1.00
C ILE A 277 1.86 -3.49 1.71
N ALA A 278 1.76 -4.82 1.73
CA ALA A 278 2.72 -5.67 2.45
C ALA A 278 4.13 -5.54 1.85
N GLY A 279 4.23 -5.58 0.52
CA GLY A 279 5.48 -5.43 -0.21
C GLY A 279 6.12 -4.07 0.04
N GLY A 280 5.34 -2.99 0.02
CA GLY A 280 5.85 -1.65 0.33
C GLY A 280 6.40 -1.51 1.75
N VAL A 281 5.73 -2.09 2.75
CA VAL A 281 6.18 -2.06 4.16
C VAL A 281 7.48 -2.85 4.34
N VAL A 282 7.51 -4.10 3.87
CA VAL A 282 8.67 -4.99 4.04
C VAL A 282 9.85 -4.50 3.19
N GLY A 283 9.58 -4.07 1.95
CA GLY A 283 10.59 -3.61 1.01
C GLY A 283 11.37 -2.39 1.46
N GLY A 284 10.77 -1.48 2.24
CA GLY A 284 11.51 -0.35 2.83
C GLY A 284 12.69 -0.82 3.71
N ARG A 285 12.57 -2.01 4.30
CA ARG A 285 13.60 -2.65 5.11
C ARG A 285 14.52 -3.57 4.31
N THR A 286 13.98 -4.42 3.45
CA THR A 286 14.75 -5.46 2.76
C THR A 286 15.37 -4.98 1.44
N GLY A 287 14.81 -3.95 0.82
CA GLY A 287 14.95 -3.76 -0.62
C GLY A 287 14.31 -4.91 -1.40
N ILE A 288 14.72 -5.08 -2.66
CA ILE A 288 14.22 -6.14 -3.54
C ILE A 288 15.32 -7.11 -4.01
N ALA A 289 16.53 -7.03 -3.46
CA ALA A 289 17.70 -7.75 -3.97
C ALA A 289 17.59 -9.28 -3.81
N ASP A 290 16.90 -9.74 -2.77
CA ASP A 290 16.74 -11.17 -2.47
C ASP A 290 15.44 -11.78 -3.07
N VAL A 291 14.70 -11.00 -3.86
CA VAL A 291 13.54 -11.50 -4.62
C VAL A 291 14.02 -12.40 -5.77
N PRO A 292 13.30 -13.49 -6.11
CA PRO A 292 13.64 -14.30 -7.27
C PRO A 292 13.81 -13.48 -8.56
N ASP A 293 14.92 -13.66 -9.27
CA ASP A 293 15.24 -12.93 -10.52
C ASP A 293 14.09 -12.98 -11.54
N VAL A 294 13.45 -14.15 -11.67
CA VAL A 294 12.33 -14.35 -12.60
C VAL A 294 11.12 -13.45 -12.30
N TRP A 295 10.93 -13.01 -11.05
CA TRP A 295 9.88 -12.04 -10.71
C TRP A 295 10.30 -10.64 -11.14
N LEU A 296 11.56 -10.27 -10.88
CA LEU A 296 12.12 -8.96 -11.26
C LEU A 296 12.15 -8.78 -12.78
N GLU A 297 12.47 -9.84 -13.53
CA GLU A 297 12.47 -9.86 -15.00
C GLU A 297 11.06 -9.75 -15.58
N ARG A 298 10.04 -10.24 -14.87
CA ARG A 298 8.64 -10.23 -15.31
C ARG A 298 7.89 -8.99 -14.85
N ALA A 299 8.27 -8.36 -13.75
CA ALA A 299 7.63 -7.14 -13.26
C ALA A 299 7.79 -6.00 -14.27
N GLU A 300 6.69 -5.30 -14.56
CA GLU A 300 6.74 -4.10 -15.39
C GLU A 300 7.68 -3.07 -14.73
N PRO A 301 8.67 -2.53 -15.46
CA PRO A 301 9.62 -1.58 -14.90
C PRO A 301 8.91 -0.27 -14.53
N LEU A 302 9.36 0.35 -13.44
CA LEU A 302 8.93 1.70 -13.12
C LEU A 302 9.39 2.69 -14.20
N PRO A 303 8.61 3.73 -14.52
CA PRO A 303 9.04 4.75 -15.47
C PRO A 303 10.16 5.63 -14.89
N THR A 304 10.98 6.23 -15.74
CA THR A 304 11.93 7.28 -15.33
C THR A 304 11.16 8.48 -14.74
N PRO A 305 11.61 9.11 -13.63
CA PRO A 305 12.88 8.89 -12.92
C PRO A 305 12.86 7.84 -11.81
N PHE A 306 11.76 7.12 -11.59
CA PHE A 306 11.58 6.20 -10.46
C PHE A 306 12.33 4.86 -10.61
N ALA A 307 12.83 4.57 -11.80
CA ALA A 307 13.61 3.35 -12.10
C ALA A 307 15.05 3.36 -11.54
N ALA A 308 15.52 4.51 -11.04
CA ALA A 308 16.89 4.72 -10.60
C ALA A 308 17.14 4.29 -9.15
#